data_AF-A0A090RU30-F1
#
_entry.id   AF-A0A090RU30-F1
#
_cell.length_a   1.000
_cell.length_b   1.000
_cell.length_c   1.000
_cell.angle_alpha   90.00
_cell.angle_beta   90.00
_cell.angle_gamma   90.00
#
_symmetry.space_group_name_H-M   'P 1'
#
loop_
_entity.id
_entity.type
_entity.pdbx_description
1 polymer ?
#
loop_
_entity_poly.entity_id
_entity_poly.type
_entity_poly.pdbx_seq_one_letter_code
_entity_poly.pdbx_strand_id
1 'polypeptide(L)'
;MSDVVDYEKTRSNRSLSGMVFSTNLFAIKLGIAIGGAAVGWILAWSGYVGGAETQTAEAVTAINLLYTVIPGVFFASIAVFMMFYKLDNEHLEKIKALLVLDAKENEQRKPVAHNAELG
;
A
#
# COMPACT_ATOMS: atom_id res chain seq x y z
N MET A 1 -5.30 4.42 5.75
CA MET A 1 -6.19 3.25 5.68
C MET A 1 -7.08 3.11 6.92
N SER A 2 -6.62 3.48 8.12
CA SER A 2 -7.45 3.44 9.34
C SER A 2 -8.69 4.34 9.25
N ASP A 3 -8.53 5.63 8.88
CA ASP A 3 -9.65 6.59 8.85
C ASP A 3 -10.82 6.18 7.95
N VAL A 4 -10.52 5.60 6.78
CA VAL A 4 -11.56 5.19 5.82
C VAL A 4 -12.31 3.95 6.32
N VAL A 5 -11.61 3.04 6.98
CA VAL A 5 -12.19 1.79 7.50
C VAL A 5 -13.02 2.04 8.76
N ASP A 6 -12.61 2.99 9.60
CA ASP A 6 -13.35 3.38 10.79
C ASP A 6 -14.64 4.15 10.43
N TYR A 7 -14.62 4.96 9.35
CA TYR A 7 -15.81 5.63 8.80
C TYR A 7 -16.80 4.67 8.11
N GLU A 8 -16.30 3.66 7.38
CA GLU A 8 -17.14 2.63 6.75
C GLU A 8 -17.81 1.71 7.79
N LYS A 9 -17.14 1.45 8.92
CA LYS A 9 -17.71 0.71 10.05
C LYS A 9 -18.92 1.40 10.67
N THR A 10 -18.87 2.72 10.86
CA THR A 10 -19.97 3.50 11.46
C THR A 10 -21.19 3.61 10.55
N ARG A 11 -21.02 3.55 9.22
CA ARG A 11 -22.13 3.68 8.27
C ARG A 11 -22.75 2.34 7.82
N SER A 12 -21.95 1.28 7.66
CA SER A 12 -22.41 0.02 7.05
C SER A 12 -22.68 -1.13 8.03
N ASN A 13 -22.27 -1.02 9.30
CA ASN A 13 -22.43 -2.06 10.34
C ASN A 13 -21.93 -3.48 9.93
N ARG A 14 -21.11 -3.59 8.88
CA ARG A 14 -20.47 -4.83 8.40
C ARG A 14 -19.01 -4.57 8.08
N SER A 15 -18.13 -5.40 8.64
CA SER A 15 -16.69 -5.33 8.43
C SER A 15 -16.30 -5.90 7.05
N LEU A 16 -16.45 -5.10 5.99
CA LEU A 16 -15.87 -5.40 4.66
C LEU A 16 -14.33 -5.28 4.64
N SER A 17 -13.74 -4.73 5.71
CA SER A 17 -12.29 -4.57 5.88
C SER A 17 -11.50 -5.87 5.69
N GLY A 18 -12.07 -7.02 6.08
CA GLY A 18 -11.39 -8.32 5.93
C GLY A 18 -11.19 -8.75 4.48
N MET A 19 -12.17 -8.47 3.62
CA MET A 19 -12.11 -8.78 2.18
C MET A 19 -11.18 -7.82 1.45
N VAL A 20 -11.23 -6.52 1.75
CA VAL A 20 -10.32 -5.53 1.15
C VAL A 20 -8.87 -5.81 1.53
N PHE A 21 -8.62 -6.11 2.80
CA PHE A 21 -7.28 -6.44 3.27
C PHE A 21 -6.75 -7.74 2.66
N SER A 22 -7.57 -8.80 2.57
CA SER A 22 -7.16 -10.07 2.00
C SER A 22 -6.90 -9.96 0.50
N THR A 23 -7.71 -9.23 -0.26
CA THR A 23 -7.47 -8.95 -1.68
C THR A 23 -6.16 -8.18 -1.90
N ASN A 24 -5.89 -7.17 -1.06
CA ASN A 24 -4.64 -6.41 -1.14
C ASN A 24 -3.41 -7.31 -0.88
N LEU A 25 -3.45 -8.12 0.18
CA LEU A 25 -2.38 -9.07 0.47
C LEU A 25 -2.22 -10.13 -0.62
N PHE A 26 -3.33 -10.60 -1.19
CA PHE A 26 -3.30 -11.54 -2.31
C PHE A 26 -2.61 -10.93 -3.54
N ALA A 27 -2.95 -9.70 -3.91
CA ALA A 27 -2.32 -8.99 -5.01
C ALA A 27 -0.82 -8.80 -4.79
N ILE A 28 -0.39 -8.43 -3.58
CA ILE A 28 1.02 -8.31 -3.21
C ILE A 28 1.74 -9.66 -3.39
N LYS A 29 1.18 -10.75 -2.83
CA LYS A 29 1.77 -12.09 -2.95
C LYS A 29 1.87 -12.55 -4.39
N LEU A 30 0.84 -12.30 -5.19
CA LEU A 30 0.83 -12.63 -6.61
C LEU A 30 1.91 -11.86 -7.37
N GLY A 31 2.06 -10.56 -7.09
CA GLY A 31 3.11 -9.74 -7.68
C GLY A 31 4.52 -10.24 -7.33
N ILE A 32 4.75 -10.61 -6.07
CA ILE A 32 6.03 -11.20 -5.63
C ILE A 32 6.29 -12.54 -6.33
N ALA A 33 5.27 -13.38 -6.47
CA ALA A 33 5.41 -14.68 -7.13
C ALA A 33 5.78 -14.52 -8.61
N ILE A 34 5.08 -13.64 -9.34
CA ILE A 34 5.35 -13.35 -10.75
C ILE A 34 6.74 -12.71 -10.91
N GLY A 35 7.08 -11.73 -10.06
CA GLY A 35 8.38 -11.08 -10.06
C GLY A 35 9.53 -12.05 -9.80
N GLY A 36 9.38 -12.91 -8.79
CA GLY A 36 10.36 -13.95 -8.47
C GLY A 36 10.53 -14.98 -9.59
N ALA A 37 9.44 -15.40 -10.23
CA ALA A 37 9.50 -16.29 -11.39
C ALA A 37 10.21 -15.65 -12.58
N ALA A 38 9.92 -14.38 -12.88
CA ALA A 38 10.59 -13.62 -13.94
C ALA A 38 12.10 -13.49 -13.69
N VAL A 39 12.51 -13.18 -12.46
CA VAL A 39 13.93 -13.14 -12.06
C VAL A 39 14.59 -14.51 -12.27
N GLY A 40 13.90 -15.59 -11.87
CA GLY A 40 14.38 -16.97 -12.08
C GLY A 40 14.60 -17.31 -13.55
N TRP A 41 13.67 -16.92 -14.43
CA TRP A 41 13.83 -17.13 -15.88
C TRP A 41 14.98 -16.34 -16.48
N ILE A 42 15.17 -15.09 -16.06
CA ILE A 42 16.28 -14.24 -16.52
C ILE A 42 17.62 -14.87 -16.12
N LEU A 43 17.75 -15.35 -14.87
CA LEU A 43 18.96 -16.01 -14.39
C LEU A 43 19.22 -17.34 -15.10
N ALA A 44 18.17 -18.14 -15.32
CA ALA A 44 18.28 -19.40 -16.07
C ALA A 44 18.76 -19.15 -17.51
N TRP A 45 18.28 -18.09 -18.14
CA TRP A 45 18.67 -17.75 -19.51
C TRP A 45 20.09 -17.15 -19.58
N SER A 46 20.54 -16.41 -18.57
CA SER A 46 21.90 -15.85 -18.51
C SER A 46 22.99 -16.88 -18.20
N GLY A 47 22.64 -18.17 -18.08
CA GLY A 47 23.59 -19.24 -17.75
C GLY A 47 24.08 -19.22 -16.30
N TYR A 48 23.26 -18.71 -15.38
CA TYR A 48 23.60 -18.68 -13.95
C TYR A 48 23.76 -20.09 -13.39
N VAL A 49 24.90 -20.38 -12.76
CA VAL A 49 25.19 -21.67 -12.12
C VAL A 49 25.33 -21.47 -10.62
N GLY A 50 24.28 -21.77 -9.86
CA GLY A 50 24.30 -21.61 -8.40
C GLY A 50 25.45 -22.39 -7.75
N GLY A 51 26.30 -21.70 -6.99
CA GLY A 51 27.40 -22.30 -6.22
C GLY A 51 28.70 -22.56 -6.99
N ALA A 52 28.81 -22.17 -8.26
CA ALA A 52 30.11 -22.20 -8.95
C ALA A 52 31.04 -21.09 -8.43
N GLU A 53 32.34 -21.40 -8.26
CA GLU A 53 33.36 -20.44 -7.81
C GLU A 53 33.50 -19.24 -8.74
N THR A 54 33.26 -19.44 -10.04
CA THR A 54 33.28 -18.39 -11.06
C THR A 54 31.99 -18.44 -11.87
N GLN A 55 31.36 -17.27 -12.05
CA GLN A 55 30.18 -17.10 -12.90
C GLN A 55 30.61 -16.52 -14.26
N THR A 56 29.82 -16.79 -15.30
CA THR A 56 30.03 -16.15 -16.60
C THR A 56 29.81 -14.64 -16.50
N ALA A 57 30.50 -13.85 -17.34
CA ALA A 57 30.32 -12.40 -17.38
C ALA A 57 28.86 -12.00 -17.68
N GLU A 58 28.16 -12.82 -18.47
CA GLU A 58 26.74 -12.66 -18.80
C GLU A 58 25.84 -12.84 -17.57
N ALA A 59 26.06 -13.88 -16.76
CA ALA A 59 25.31 -14.09 -15.52
C ALA A 59 25.51 -12.96 -14.51
N VAL A 60 26.74 -12.47 -14.36
CA VAL A 60 27.05 -11.32 -13.47
C VAL A 60 26.36 -10.05 -13.95
N THR A 61 26.36 -9.80 -15.26
CA THR A 61 25.68 -8.64 -15.85
C THR A 61 24.17 -8.72 -15.63
N ALA A 62 23.57 -9.90 -15.84
CA ALA A 62 22.15 -10.12 -15.58
C ALA A 62 21.78 -9.87 -14.11
N ILE A 63 22.56 -10.38 -13.16
CA ILE A 63 22.35 -10.13 -11.72
C ILE A 63 22.41 -8.63 -11.40
N ASN A 64 23.43 -7.93 -11.93
CA ASN A 64 23.56 -6.49 -11.72
C ASN A 64 22.36 -5.72 -12.28
N LEU A 65 21.87 -6.07 -13.47
CA LEU A 65 20.68 -5.45 -14.06
C LEU A 65 19.42 -5.71 -13.22
N LEU A 66 19.25 -6.92 -12.72
CA LEU A 66 18.13 -7.32 -11.87
C LEU A 66 18.10 -6.55 -10.54
N TYR A 67 19.25 -6.19 -9.99
CA TYR A 67 19.35 -5.45 -8.72
C TYR A 67 19.37 -3.93 -8.87
N THR A 68 19.77 -3.39 -10.01
CA THR A 68 19.96 -1.94 -10.20
C THR A 68 18.91 -1.34 -11.13
N VAL A 69 18.88 -1.79 -12.38
CA VAL A 69 18.06 -1.19 -13.43
C VAL A 69 16.59 -1.52 -13.23
N ILE A 70 16.24 -2.78 -12.95
CA ILE A 70 14.84 -3.17 -12.82
C ILE A 70 14.15 -2.45 -11.65
N PRO A 71 14.69 -2.46 -10.41
CA PRO A 71 14.12 -1.67 -9.32
C PRO A 71 14.13 -0.17 -9.63
N GLY A 72 15.21 0.33 -10.25
CA GLY A 72 15.32 1.72 -10.66
C GLY A 72 14.19 2.18 -11.58
N VAL A 73 13.82 1.37 -12.58
CA VAL A 73 12.70 1.65 -13.50
C VAL A 73 11.36 1.61 -12.76
N PHE A 74 11.17 0.68 -11.82
CA PHE A 74 9.96 0.66 -11.00
C PHE A 74 9.84 1.93 -10.14
N PHE A 75 10.90 2.35 -9.45
CA PHE A 75 10.88 3.59 -8.67
C PHE A 75 10.70 4.83 -9.55
N ALA A 76 11.36 4.89 -10.70
CA ALA A 76 11.19 5.98 -11.66
C ALA A 76 9.76 6.04 -12.18
N SER A 77 9.14 4.91 -12.51
CA SER A 77 7.74 4.88 -12.95
C SER A 77 6.80 5.35 -11.84
N ILE A 78 6.98 4.93 -10.59
CA ILE A 78 6.22 5.44 -9.44
C ILE A 78 6.39 6.96 -9.30
N ALA A 79 7.62 7.47 -9.41
CA ALA A 79 7.88 8.90 -9.36
C ALA A 79 7.17 9.67 -10.49
N VAL A 80 7.17 9.12 -11.71
CA VAL A 80 6.42 9.67 -12.84
C VAL A 80 4.92 9.66 -12.58
N PHE A 81 4.36 8.56 -12.11
CA PHE A 81 2.95 8.49 -11.75
C PHE A 81 2.60 9.50 -10.66
N MET A 82 3.46 9.68 -9.65
CA MET A 82 3.27 10.71 -8.62
C MET A 82 3.31 12.13 -9.19
N MET A 83 4.16 12.42 -10.17
CA MET A 83 4.18 13.74 -10.84
C MET A 83 2.88 14.02 -11.61
N PHE A 84 2.26 13.00 -12.19
CA PHE A 84 0.94 13.13 -12.84
C PHE A 84 -0.22 13.06 -11.85
N TYR A 85 0.01 12.52 -10.65
CA TYR A 85 -0.93 12.54 -9.55
C TYR A 85 -0.99 13.95 -8.98
N LYS A 86 -1.73 14.84 -9.66
CA LYS A 86 -2.27 16.05 -9.04
C LYS A 86 -3.14 15.58 -7.88
N LEU A 87 -2.54 15.55 -6.69
CA LEU A 87 -3.26 15.44 -5.45
C LEU A 87 -4.32 16.54 -5.51
N ASP A 88 -5.58 16.11 -5.62
CA ASP A 88 -6.74 16.98 -5.58
C ASP A 88 -6.83 17.53 -4.16
N ASN A 89 -5.94 18.48 -3.87
CA ASN A 89 -5.79 19.11 -2.56
C ASN A 89 -7.14 19.71 -2.13
N GLU A 90 -7.98 20.09 -3.08
CA GLU A 90 -9.33 20.58 -2.82
C GLU A 90 -10.24 19.48 -2.25
N HIS A 91 -10.22 18.27 -2.80
CA HIS A 91 -10.93 17.12 -2.23
C HIS A 91 -10.36 16.69 -0.88
N LEU A 92 -9.03 16.71 -0.72
CA LEU A 92 -8.38 16.34 0.55
C LEU A 92 -8.73 17.33 1.67
N GLU A 93 -8.74 18.63 1.38
CA GLU A 93 -9.13 19.67 2.33
C GLU A 93 -10.63 19.62 2.66
N LYS A 94 -11.50 19.33 1.67
CA LYS A 94 -12.94 19.10 1.92
C LYS A 94 -13.17 17.92 2.86
N ILE A 95 -12.47 16.80 2.66
CA ILE A 95 -12.60 15.61 3.52
C ILE A 95 -12.10 15.91 4.95
N LYS A 96 -10.95 16.58 5.10
CA LYS A 96 -10.46 17.00 6.43
C LYS A 96 -11.45 17.92 7.14
N ALA A 97 -12.02 18.89 6.42
CA ALA A 97 -12.99 19.83 6.98
C ALA A 97 -14.25 19.10 7.48
N LEU A 98 -14.76 18.13 6.71
CA LEU A 98 -15.90 17.30 7.11
C LEU A 98 -15.59 16.44 8.35
N LEU A 99 -14.41 15.81 8.42
CA LEU A 99 -14.01 15.01 9.58
C LEU A 99 -13.88 15.85 10.87
N VAL A 100 -13.42 17.09 10.76
CA VAL A 100 -13.35 18.01 11.91
C VAL A 100 -14.74 18.43 12.39
N LEU A 101 -15.70 18.61 11.48
CA LEU A 101 -17.09 18.92 11.82
C LEU A 101 -17.78 17.72 12.50
N ASP A 102 -17.62 16.51 11.96
CA ASP A 102 -18.15 15.27 12.56
C ASP A 102 -17.53 14.98 13.94
N ALA A 103 -16.25 15.26 14.13
CA ALA A 103 -15.58 15.12 15.43
C ALA A 103 -16.18 16.07 16.47
N LYS A 104 -16.46 17.32 16.09
CA LYS A 104 -17.11 18.31 16.95
C LYS A 104 -18.55 17.93 17.28
N GLU A 105 -19.32 17.44 16.31
CA GLU A 105 -20.70 16.97 16.55
C GLU A 105 -20.73 15.77 17.50
N ASN A 106 -19.81 14.81 17.35
CA ASN A 106 -19.70 13.66 18.25
C ASN A 106 -19.22 14.03 19.65
N GLU A 107 -18.39 15.06 19.80
CA GLU A 107 -17.98 15.58 21.12
C GLU A 107 -19.15 16.29 21.82
N GLN A 108 -19.99 17.01 21.07
CA GLN A 108 -21.21 17.64 21.57
C GLN A 108 -22.33 16.64 21.89
N ARG A 109 -22.34 15.46 21.24
CA ARG A 109 -23.29 14.38 21.51
C ARG A 109 -22.89 13.47 22.67
N LYS A 110 -21.69 13.61 23.25
CA LYS A 110 -21.38 12.91 24.51
C LYS A 110 -22.39 13.37 25.57
N PRO A 111 -23.26 12.49 26.10
CA PRO A 111 -24.13 12.90 27.19
C PRO A 111 -23.22 13.38 28.32
N VAL A 112 -23.45 14.62 28.77
CA VAL A 112 -22.96 15.09 30.06
C VAL A 112 -23.39 14.01 31.04
N ALA A 113 -22.45 13.19 31.50
CA ALA A 113 -22.70 12.21 32.54
C ALA A 113 -23.20 13.04 33.73
N HIS A 114 -24.53 13.05 33.88
CA HIS A 114 -25.25 13.71 34.94
C HIS A 114 -24.98 12.91 36.21
N ASN A 115 -23.80 13.14 36.78
CA ASN A 115 -23.58 12.94 38.20
C ASN A 115 -23.90 14.27 38.87
N ALA A 116 -25.18 14.52 39.10
CA ALA A 116 -25.63 15.51 40.05
C ALA A 116 -26.89 14.98 40.75
N GLU A 117 -26.65 14.34 41.89
CA GLU A 117 -27.38 14.58 43.13
C GLU A 117 -28.87 14.16 43.25
N LEU A 118 -29.07 13.25 44.20
CA LEU A 118 -30.17 13.18 45.18
C LEU A 118 -31.49 12.51 44.75
N GLY A 119 -31.64 11.30 45.30
CA GLY A 119 -32.89 10.61 45.59
C GLY A 119 -32.59 9.44 46.53
#